data_AF-A0A2E5VBI7-F1
#
_entry.id   AF-A0A2E5VBI7-F1
#
_cell.length_a   1.000
_cell.length_b   1.000
_cell.length_c   1.000
_cell.angle_alpha   90.00
_cell.angle_beta   90.00
_cell.angle_gamma   90.00
#
_symmetry.space_group_name_H-M   'P 1'
#
loop_
_entity.id
_entity.type
_entity.pdbx_description
1 polymer ?
#
loop_
_entity_poly.entity_id
_entity_poly.type
_entity_poly.pdbx_seq_one_letter_code
_entity_poly.pdbx_strand_id
1 'polypeptide(L)'
;MANRFFSGEKASKEDAERSLMQHAAGIFDGRFHVRFESDDGGNHIVLILEVEDPSVPLPDFLRDSLSEPKWDGWRYIIKKVPPGYIDAIILCVKRDDY
;
A
#
# COMPACT_ATOMS: atom_id res chain seq x y z
N MET A 1 4.51 25.20 -16.71
CA MET A 1 5.42 24.14 -16.23
C MET A 1 4.71 22.82 -16.40
N ALA A 2 5.23 21.92 -17.24
CA ALA A 2 4.56 20.66 -17.59
C ALA A 2 4.61 19.68 -16.40
N ASN A 3 3.44 19.29 -15.90
CA ASN A 3 3.31 18.22 -14.91
C ASN A 3 3.72 16.91 -15.59
N ARG A 4 4.93 16.39 -15.30
CA ARG A 4 5.41 15.06 -15.72
C ARG A 4 4.65 13.89 -15.05
N PHE A 5 3.61 14.20 -14.29
CA PHE A 5 2.91 13.24 -13.44
C PHE A 5 1.60 12.77 -14.08
N PHE A 6 1.73 11.90 -15.08
CA PHE A 6 0.67 10.99 -15.54
C PHE A 6 -0.62 11.66 -16.07
N SER A 7 -0.73 11.72 -17.40
CA SER A 7 -1.92 12.15 -18.15
C SER A 7 -2.90 10.99 -18.42
N GLY A 8 -2.87 9.93 -17.59
CA GLY A 8 -3.73 8.77 -17.73
C GLY A 8 -5.00 8.90 -16.91
N GLU A 9 -6.09 8.34 -17.42
CA GLU A 9 -7.32 8.17 -16.65
C GLU A 9 -7.01 7.36 -15.38
N LYS A 10 -7.50 7.85 -14.25
CA LYS A 10 -7.28 7.19 -12.95
C LYS A 10 -7.95 5.83 -12.99
N ALA A 11 -7.21 4.75 -12.76
CA ALA A 11 -7.80 3.43 -12.74
C ALA A 11 -8.88 3.35 -11.64
N SER A 12 -9.83 2.43 -11.80
CA SER A 12 -10.80 2.14 -10.73
C SER A 12 -10.04 1.72 -9.45
N LYS A 13 -10.65 1.93 -8.28
CA LYS A 13 -10.03 1.50 -7.02
C LYS A 13 -9.74 0.00 -7.03
N GLU A 14 -10.67 -0.80 -7.52
CA GLU A 14 -10.55 -2.26 -7.58
C GLU A 14 -9.42 -2.71 -8.52
N ASP A 15 -9.27 -2.06 -9.68
CA ASP A 15 -8.20 -2.42 -10.62
C ASP A 15 -6.83 -2.02 -10.08
N ALA A 16 -6.71 -0.83 -9.48
CA ALA A 16 -5.46 -0.37 -8.87
C ALA A 16 -5.05 -1.22 -7.67
N GLU A 17 -6.02 -1.63 -6.84
CA GLU A 17 -5.79 -2.55 -5.72
C GLU A 17 -5.30 -3.92 -6.20
N ARG A 18 -5.98 -4.49 -7.20
CA ARG A 18 -5.62 -5.81 -7.74
C ARG A 18 -4.23 -5.78 -8.39
N SER A 19 -3.93 -4.74 -9.17
CA SER A 19 -2.63 -4.51 -9.81
C SER A 19 -1.51 -4.43 -8.78
N LEU A 20 -1.70 -3.62 -7.74
CA LEU A 20 -0.71 -3.46 -6.67
C LEU A 20 -0.55 -4.74 -5.85
N MET A 21 -1.64 -5.44 -5.56
CA MET A 21 -1.61 -6.70 -4.82
C MET A 21 -0.83 -7.77 -5.58
N GLN A 22 -1.02 -7.86 -6.90
CA GLN A 22 -0.27 -8.79 -7.76
C GLN A 22 1.23 -8.45 -7.80
N HIS A 23 1.57 -7.16 -7.93
CA HIS A 23 2.97 -6.71 -7.92
C HIS A 23 3.65 -7.01 -6.57
N ALA A 24 2.99 -6.67 -5.47
CA ALA A 24 3.50 -6.95 -4.13
C ALA A 24 3.66 -8.46 -3.87
N ALA A 25 2.71 -9.30 -4.32
CA ALA A 25 2.78 -10.75 -4.19
C ALA A 25 3.98 -11.37 -4.93
N GLY A 26 4.43 -10.75 -6.03
CA GLY A 26 5.57 -11.25 -6.80
C GLY A 26 6.94 -10.87 -6.23
N ILE A 27 6.99 -9.95 -5.27
CA ILE A 27 8.23 -9.33 -4.79
C ILE A 27 8.42 -9.55 -3.29
N PHE A 28 7.34 -9.56 -2.52
CA PHE A 28 7.36 -9.61 -1.07
C PHE A 28 6.82 -10.93 -0.55
N ASP A 29 7.68 -11.70 0.12
CA ASP A 29 7.34 -13.03 0.67
C ASP A 29 6.60 -12.96 2.03
N GLY A 30 6.46 -11.77 2.62
CA GLY A 30 5.83 -11.58 3.92
C GLY A 30 4.31 -11.32 3.85
N ARG A 31 3.71 -11.05 5.01
CA ARG A 31 2.30 -10.66 5.10
C ARG A 31 2.15 -9.21 4.65
N PHE A 32 1.28 -8.98 3.68
CA PHE A 32 0.96 -7.63 3.21
C PHE A 32 -0.53 -7.47 2.96
N HIS A 33 -0.96 -6.21 2.90
CA HIS A 33 -2.33 -5.85 2.59
C HIS A 33 -2.37 -4.52 1.83
N VAL A 34 -3.29 -4.40 0.88
CA VAL A 34 -3.50 -3.17 0.12
C VAL A 34 -4.86 -2.62 0.49
N ARG A 35 -4.93 -1.32 0.72
CA ARG A 35 -6.22 -0.64 0.92
C ARG A 35 -6.18 0.80 0.45
N PHE A 36 -7.37 1.36 0.22
CA PHE A 36 -7.52 2.79 -0.02
C PHE A 36 -7.75 3.53 1.30
N GLU A 37 -7.03 4.62 1.48
CA GLU A 37 -7.24 5.57 2.56
C GLU A 37 -7.56 6.95 1.97
N SER A 38 -8.26 7.78 2.75
CA SER A 38 -8.49 9.18 2.44
C SER A 38 -7.79 10.01 3.50
N ASP A 39 -6.89 10.91 3.08
CA ASP A 39 -6.35 11.97 3.93
C ASP A 39 -6.95 13.33 3.54
N ASP A 40 -6.57 14.40 4.24
CA ASP A 40 -6.99 15.78 3.93
C ASP A 40 -6.56 16.25 2.52
N GLY A 41 -5.62 15.54 1.89
CA GLY A 41 -5.17 15.74 0.51
C GLY A 41 -5.83 14.84 -0.53
N GLY A 42 -6.79 13.98 -0.11
CA GLY A 42 -7.60 13.13 -0.96
C GLY A 42 -7.32 11.63 -0.83
N ASN A 43 -7.91 10.86 -1.76
CA ASN A 43 -7.82 9.41 -1.76
C ASN A 43 -6.47 8.92 -2.31
N HIS A 44 -5.84 8.02 -1.56
CA HIS A 44 -4.56 7.41 -1.89
C HIS A 44 -4.60 5.89 -1.62
N ILE A 45 -3.73 5.15 -2.30
CA ILE A 45 -3.58 3.71 -2.13
C ILE A 45 -2.40 3.45 -1.19
N VAL A 46 -2.61 2.57 -0.21
CA VAL A 46 -1.63 2.24 0.82
C VAL A 46 -1.27 0.76 0.72
N LEU A 47 0.02 0.47 0.53
CA LEU A 47 0.57 -0.87 0.70
C LEU A 47 1.08 -1.02 2.13
N ILE A 48 0.44 -1.89 2.89
CA ILE A 48 0.80 -2.22 4.28
C ILE A 48 1.67 -3.48 4.25
N LEU A 49 2.90 -3.38 4.74
CA LEU A 49 3.86 -4.48 4.81
C LEU A 49 4.15 -4.83 6.27
N GLU A 50 4.00 -6.09 6.64
CA GLU A 50 4.50 -6.58 7.93
C GLU A 50 6.00 -6.84 7.84
N VAL A 51 6.75 -6.09 8.64
CA VAL A 51 8.20 -6.19 8.73
C VAL A 51 8.60 -6.35 10.20
N GLU A 52 9.67 -7.08 10.47
CA GLU A 52 10.13 -7.32 11.85
C GLU A 52 10.45 -6.01 12.58
N ASP A 53 11.12 -5.07 11.90
CA ASP A 53 11.41 -3.74 12.43
C ASP A 53 10.89 -2.63 11.51
N PRO A 54 9.75 -2.00 11.85
CA PRO A 54 9.19 -0.88 11.09
C PRO A 54 10.07 0.38 11.09
N SER A 55 11.01 0.50 12.02
CA SER A 55 11.92 1.66 12.12
C SER A 55 13.05 1.57 11.10
N VAL A 56 13.43 0.35 10.71
CA VAL A 56 14.51 0.09 9.75
C VAL A 56 14.01 0.33 8.32
N PRO A 57 14.80 0.96 7.44
CA PRO A 57 14.46 1.08 6.01
C PRO A 57 14.20 -0.28 5.36
N LEU A 58 13.35 -0.31 4.33
CA LEU A 58 13.20 -1.54 3.55
C LEU A 58 14.54 -1.92 2.89
N PRO A 59 14.81 -3.22 2.74
CA PRO A 59 15.92 -3.70 1.91
C PRO A 59 15.94 -2.99 0.55
N ASP A 60 17.14 -2.66 0.05
CA ASP A 60 17.29 -1.87 -1.19
C ASP A 60 16.48 -2.45 -2.35
N PHE A 61 16.45 -3.78 -2.50
CA PHE A 61 15.64 -4.46 -3.51
C PHE A 61 14.14 -4.17 -3.41
N LEU A 62 13.58 -4.25 -2.20
CA LEU A 62 12.16 -3.97 -1.96
C LEU A 62 11.86 -2.49 -2.12
N ARG A 63 12.77 -1.62 -1.64
CA ARG A 63 12.64 -0.19 -1.85
C ARG A 63 12.63 0.12 -3.33
N ASP A 64 13.59 -0.36 -4.12
CA ASP A 64 13.69 0.01 -5.52
C ASP A 64 12.57 -0.59 -6.38
N SER A 65 12.02 -1.75 -5.99
CA SER A 65 10.92 -2.40 -6.72
C SER A 65 9.51 -1.91 -6.33
N LEU A 66 9.35 -1.35 -5.12
CA LEU A 66 8.06 -0.87 -4.62
C LEU A 66 7.98 0.67 -4.54
N SER A 67 9.12 1.38 -4.56
CA SER A 67 9.20 2.84 -4.42
C SER A 67 8.72 3.56 -5.70
N GLU A 68 7.41 3.63 -5.88
CA GLU A 68 6.79 4.46 -6.90
C GLU A 68 5.99 5.61 -6.27
N PRO A 69 6.06 6.86 -6.74
CA PRO A 69 5.28 7.96 -6.16
C PRO A 69 3.77 7.86 -6.48
N LYS A 70 3.43 7.12 -7.54
CA LYS A 70 2.05 6.90 -8.00
C LYS A 70 1.87 5.46 -8.46
N TRP A 71 0.69 4.91 -8.22
CA TRP A 71 0.28 3.60 -8.73
C TRP A 71 -1.05 3.73 -9.45
N ASP A 72 -1.10 3.38 -10.74
CA ASP A 72 -2.30 3.48 -11.59
C ASP A 72 -3.05 4.83 -11.49
N GLY A 73 -2.28 5.92 -11.38
CA GLY A 73 -2.80 7.29 -11.26
C GLY A 73 -3.21 7.72 -9.84
N TRP A 74 -3.12 6.83 -8.85
CA TRP A 74 -3.33 7.12 -7.43
C TRP A 74 -2.03 7.51 -6.75
N ARG A 75 -2.10 8.37 -5.72
CA ARG A 75 -0.97 8.60 -4.81
C ARG A 75 -0.70 7.31 -4.06
N TYR A 76 0.54 6.85 -4.06
CA TYR A 76 0.93 5.58 -3.44
C TYR A 76 1.78 5.82 -2.19
N ILE A 77 1.48 5.06 -1.13
CA ILE A 77 2.18 5.14 0.15
C ILE A 77 2.49 3.74 0.65
N ILE A 78 3.72 3.52 1.10
CA ILE A 78 4.12 2.29 1.79
C ILE A 78 4.06 2.51 3.30
N LYS A 79 3.35 1.64 4.00
CA LYS A 79 3.24 1.64 5.46
C LYS A 79 3.85 0.35 6.01
N LYS A 80 4.91 0.50 6.79
CA LYS A 80 5.54 -0.61 7.52
C LYS A 80 4.84 -0.78 8.85
N VAL A 81 4.49 -2.02 9.20
CA VAL A 81 3.82 -2.36 10.47
C VAL A 81 4.49 -3.59 11.09
N PRO A 82 4.42 -3.76 12.42
CA PRO A 82 4.95 -4.95 13.06
C PRO A 82 4.13 -6.20 12.68
N PRO A 83 4.70 -7.41 12.82
CA PRO A 83 4.00 -8.66 12.50
C PRO A 83 2.71 -8.82 13.31
N GLY A 84 1.66 -9.33 12.67
CA GLY A 84 0.33 -9.51 13.26
C GLY A 84 -0.54 -8.26 13.30
N TYR A 85 -0.03 -7.09 12.91
CA TYR A 85 -0.83 -5.85 12.86
C TYR A 85 -1.94 -5.93 11.81
N ILE A 86 -1.69 -6.57 10.66
CA ILE A 86 -2.69 -6.70 9.59
C ILE A 86 -3.88 -7.50 10.11
N ASP A 87 -3.64 -8.65 10.73
CA ASP A 87 -4.74 -9.51 11.20
C ASP A 87 -5.43 -8.92 12.44
N ALA A 88 -4.68 -8.33 13.37
CA ALA A 88 -5.20 -7.81 14.63
C ALA A 88 -5.90 -6.45 14.52
N ILE A 89 -5.52 -5.61 13.56
CA ILE A 89 -6.02 -4.23 13.45
C ILE A 89 -6.70 -3.96 12.11
N ILE A 90 -6.12 -4.41 10.99
CA ILE A 90 -6.65 -4.09 9.66
C ILE A 90 -7.81 -4.99 9.28
N LEU A 91 -7.67 -6.31 9.48
CA LEU A 91 -8.67 -7.32 9.12
C LEU A 91 -9.53 -7.78 10.29
N CYS A 92 -9.27 -7.26 11.50
CA CYS A 92 -10.02 -7.63 12.68
C CYS A 92 -11.50 -7.27 12.50
N VAL A 93 -12.35 -8.30 12.48
CA VAL A 93 -13.80 -8.14 12.50
C VAL A 93 -14.14 -7.53 13.85
N LYS A 94 -14.65 -6.29 13.86
CA LYS A 94 -15.20 -5.68 15.07
C LYS A 94 -16.17 -6.68 15.70
N ARG A 95 -15.82 -7.22 16.87
CA ARG A 95 -16.84 -7.75 17.77
C ARG A 95 -17.59 -6.54 18.28
N ASP A 96 -18.86 -6.43 17.90
CA ASP A 96 -19.79 -5.55 18.59
C ASP A 96 -19.89 -6.07 20.03
N ASP A 97 -19.14 -5.44 20.92
CA ASP A 97 -19.32 -5.60 22.35
C ASP A 97 -20.61 -4.86 22.73
N TYR A 98 -21.75 -5.56 22.66
CA TYR A 98 -23.05 -5.12 23.16
C TYR A 98 -23.69 -6.19 24.04
#